data_AF-A0A1R1PUG5-F1
#
_entry.id   AF-A0A1R1PUG5-F1
#
_cell.length_a   1.000
_cell.length_b   1.000
_cell.length_c   1.000
_cell.angle_alpha   90.00
_cell.angle_beta   90.00
_cell.angle_gamma   90.00
#
_symmetry.space_group_name_H-M   'P 1'
#
loop_
_entity.id
_entity.type
_entity.pdbx_description
1 polymer ?
#
loop_
_entity_poly.entity_id
_entity_poly.type
_entity_poly.pdbx_seq_one_letter_code
_entity_poly.pdbx_strand_id
1 'polypeptide(L)'
;MSEKIEPGTTVFPVQRVRRIIKTDREVELVTGESVFLISKATELFVKFMATQSLEHCRKDKRKTIQYKDICKIFVYFLLSLAHPKSECNICDKDANNSLHK
;
A
#
# COMPACT_ATOMS: atom_id res chain seq x y z
N MET A 1 14.04 3.73 -10.32
CA MET A 1 13.78 5.06 -9.75
C MET A 1 13.70 4.86 -8.26
N SER A 2 14.83 5.04 -7.55
CA SER A 2 14.88 4.80 -6.11
C SER A 2 14.11 5.91 -5.40
N GLU A 3 12.96 5.57 -4.85
CA GLU A 3 12.17 6.48 -4.02
C GLU A 3 12.94 6.69 -2.72
N LYS A 4 13.52 7.87 -2.55
CA LYS A 4 14.26 8.24 -1.34
C LYS A 4 13.22 8.45 -0.23
N ILE A 5 12.99 7.43 0.59
CA ILE A 5 12.06 7.53 1.73
C ILE A 5 12.76 8.34 2.81
N GLU A 6 12.49 9.64 2.89
CA GLU A 6 12.97 10.45 4.00
C GLU A 6 12.13 10.13 5.25
N PRO A 7 12.74 9.71 6.37
CA PRO A 7 12.03 9.40 7.61
C PRO A 7 11.15 10.59 8.02
N GLY A 8 9.89 10.34 8.37
CA GLY A 8 8.94 11.39 8.79
C GLY A 8 8.21 12.12 7.66
N THR A 9 8.40 11.73 6.39
CA THR A 9 7.68 12.32 5.25
C THR A 9 6.70 11.33 4.60
N THR A 10 5.59 11.86 4.05
CA THR A 10 4.60 11.07 3.29
C THR A 10 4.27 11.79 1.98
N VAL A 11 4.00 11.03 0.93
CA VAL A 11 3.59 11.55 -0.38
C VAL A 11 2.16 12.11 -0.37
N PHE A 12 1.35 11.77 0.63
CA PHE A 12 -0.03 12.23 0.73
C PHE A 12 -0.14 13.59 1.43
N PRO A 13 -1.04 14.49 0.97
CA PRO A 13 -1.29 15.75 1.66
C PRO A 13 -1.91 15.51 3.05
N VAL A 14 -1.15 15.80 4.12
CA VAL A 14 -1.52 15.56 5.53
C VAL A 14 -2.91 16.13 5.87
N GLN A 15 -3.22 17.35 5.42
CA GLN A 15 -4.52 17.97 5.67
C GLN A 15 -5.67 17.21 5.02
N ARG A 16 -5.45 16.61 3.85
CA ARG A 16 -6.49 15.86 3.13
C ARG A 16 -6.74 14.51 3.76
N VAL A 17 -5.69 13.81 4.19
CA VAL A 17 -5.80 12.57 4.96
C VAL A 17 -6.55 12.82 6.27
N ARG A 18 -6.22 13.90 7.00
CA ARG A 18 -6.93 14.29 8.23
C ARG A 18 -8.43 14.52 8.00
N ARG A 19 -8.82 15.17 6.90
CA ARG A 19 -10.24 15.38 6.55
C ARG A 19 -10.96 14.06 6.26
N ILE A 20 -10.31 13.13 5.55
CA ILE A 20 -10.87 11.81 5.27
C ILE A 20 -11.10 11.05 6.58
N ILE A 21 -10.13 11.04 7.49
CA ILE A 21 -10.26 10.38 8.80
C ILE A 21 -11.47 10.94 9.58
N LYS A 22 -11.61 12.28 9.62
CA LYS A 22 -12.74 12.96 10.30
C LYS A 22 -14.08 12.86 9.58
N THR A 23 -14.15 12.17 8.44
CA THR A 23 -15.44 11.88 7.81
C THR A 23 -16.21 10.84 8.61
N ASP A 24 -15.48 9.99 9.36
CA ASP A 24 -16.04 9.12 10.37
C ASP A 24 -16.51 9.94 11.59
N ARG A 25 -17.78 9.78 11.95
CA ARG A 25 -18.42 10.53 13.05
C ARG A 25 -18.01 10.02 14.42
N GLU A 26 -17.50 8.79 14.51
CA GLU A 26 -17.06 8.19 15.77
C GLU A 26 -15.63 8.62 16.15
N VAL A 27 -14.93 9.31 15.24
CA VAL A 27 -13.55 9.77 15.45
C VAL A 27 -13.53 11.21 15.95
N GLU A 28 -13.40 11.38 17.26
CA GLU A 28 -13.36 12.71 17.90
C GLU A 28 -11.98 13.39 17.79
N LEU A 29 -10.90 12.65 18.12
CA LEU A 29 -9.53 13.16 18.15
C LEU A 29 -8.67 12.52 17.07
N VAL A 30 -7.86 13.33 16.39
CA VAL A 30 -6.87 12.87 15.41
C VAL A 30 -5.52 13.53 15.70
N THR A 31 -4.52 12.75 16.11
CA THR A 31 -3.16 13.27 16.35
C THR A 31 -2.37 13.37 15.04
N GLY A 32 -1.27 14.15 15.03
CA GLY A 32 -0.40 14.25 13.86
C GLY A 32 0.23 12.91 13.49
N GLU A 33 0.63 12.12 14.49
CA GLU A 33 1.25 10.80 14.32
C GLU A 33 0.28 9.78 13.72
N SER A 34 -0.99 9.77 14.14
CA SER A 34 -2.01 8.90 13.54
C SER A 34 -2.22 9.21 12.06
N VAL A 35 -2.25 10.49 11.68
CA VAL A 35 -2.37 10.90 10.27
C VAL A 35 -1.15 10.41 9.49
N PHE A 36 0.05 10.56 10.04
CA PHE A 36 1.27 10.09 9.40
C PHE A 36 1.26 8.57 9.20
N LEU A 37 0.90 7.81 10.24
CA LEU A 37 0.83 6.34 10.20
C LEU A 37 -0.17 5.86 9.16
N ILE A 38 -1.37 6.45 9.13
CA ILE A 38 -2.41 6.13 8.13
C ILE A 38 -1.92 6.49 6.72
N SER A 39 -1.24 7.61 6.55
CA SER A 39 -0.68 8.01 5.26
C SER A 39 0.37 7.01 4.77
N LYS A 40 1.24 6.52 5.67
CA LYS A 40 2.23 5.49 5.37
C LYS A 40 1.61 4.12 5.07
N ALA A 41 0.63 3.71 5.87
CA ALA A 41 -0.12 2.48 5.59
C ALA A 41 -0.80 2.54 4.22
N THR A 42 -1.38 3.69 3.86
CA THR A 42 -2.01 3.90 2.55
C THR A 42 -0.99 3.84 1.41
N GLU A 43 0.22 4.34 1.60
CA GLU A 43 1.31 4.28 0.61
C GLU A 43 1.68 2.82 0.30
N LEU A 44 1.86 2.01 1.35
CA LEU A 44 2.14 0.59 1.23
C LEU A 44 0.96 -0.16 0.60
N PHE A 45 -0.27 0.18 1.00
CA PHE A 45 -1.48 -0.40 0.43
C PHE A 45 -1.59 -0.16 -1.09
N VAL A 46 -1.38 1.08 -1.54
CA VAL A 46 -1.43 1.41 -2.98
C VAL A 46 -0.32 0.70 -3.75
N LYS A 47 0.91 0.67 -3.22
CA LYS A 47 2.05 -0.05 -3.82
C LYS A 47 1.76 -1.54 -3.97
N PHE A 48 1.22 -2.17 -2.92
CA PHE A 48 0.81 -3.56 -2.93
C PHE A 48 -0.28 -3.83 -3.97
N MET A 49 -1.37 -3.06 -3.92
CA MET A 49 -2.51 -3.21 -4.83
C MET A 49 -2.08 -3.06 -6.30
N ALA A 50 -1.27 -2.05 -6.62
CA ALA A 50 -0.80 -1.81 -7.97
C ALA A 50 0.10 -2.96 -8.47
N THR A 51 1.01 -3.44 -7.63
CA THR A 51 1.93 -4.52 -8.01
C THR A 51 1.19 -5.83 -8.25
N GLN A 52 0.31 -6.22 -7.32
CA GLN A 52 -0.46 -7.46 -7.42
C GLN A 52 -1.44 -7.42 -8.60
N SER A 53 -2.08 -6.27 -8.84
CA SER A 53 -2.99 -6.09 -9.98
C SER A 53 -2.23 -6.19 -11.31
N LEU A 54 -1.00 -5.66 -11.37
CA LEU A 54 -0.15 -5.78 -12.55
C LEU A 54 0.31 -7.22 -12.78
N GLU A 55 0.64 -7.96 -11.72
CA GLU A 55 1.00 -9.38 -11.82
C GLU A 55 -0.15 -10.21 -12.40
N HIS A 56 -1.38 -9.99 -11.90
CA HIS A 56 -2.57 -10.65 -12.44
C HIS A 56 -2.85 -10.27 -13.90
N CYS A 57 -2.68 -8.99 -14.24
CA CYS A 57 -2.79 -8.49 -15.61
C CYS A 57 -1.76 -9.16 -16.55
N ARG A 58 -0.53 -9.37 -16.08
CA ARG A 58 0.54 -10.07 -16.82
C ARG A 58 0.22 -11.55 -17.02
N LYS A 59 -0.39 -12.23 -16.05
CA LYS A 59 -0.87 -13.62 -16.20
C LYS A 59 -1.89 -13.74 -17.33
N ASP A 60 -2.72 -12.71 -17.52
CA ASP A 60 -3.65 -12.60 -18.65
C ASP A 60 -3.02 -12.07 -19.95
N LYS A 61 -1.68 -12.00 -20.03
CA LYS A 61 -0.90 -11.47 -21.18
C LYS A 61 -1.24 -10.03 -21.57
N ARG A 62 -1.80 -9.25 -20.63
CA ARG A 62 -2.14 -7.84 -20.84
C ARG A 62 -1.09 -6.94 -20.19
N LYS A 63 -0.97 -5.73 -20.74
CA LYS A 63 -0.08 -4.67 -20.21
C LYS A 63 -0.85 -3.54 -19.52
N THR A 64 -2.16 -3.50 -19.68
CA THR A 64 -3.06 -2.48 -19.10
C THR A 64 -3.91 -3.11 -18.02
N ILE A 65 -3.77 -2.63 -16.78
CA ILE A 65 -4.60 -3.04 -15.64
C ILE A 65 -6.05 -2.66 -15.92
N GLN A 66 -6.97 -3.61 -15.74
CA GLN A 66 -8.41 -3.39 -15.86
C GLN A 66 -9.06 -3.42 -14.47
N TYR A 67 -10.26 -2.86 -14.36
CA TYR A 67 -11.02 -2.83 -13.10
C TYR A 67 -11.18 -4.23 -12.48
N LYS A 68 -11.42 -5.26 -13.31
CA LYS A 68 -11.52 -6.65 -12.88
C LYS A 68 -10.27 -7.19 -12.18
N ASP A 69 -9.08 -6.70 -12.54
CA ASP A 69 -7.81 -7.12 -11.94
C ASP A 69 -7.71 -6.56 -10.52
N ILE A 70 -8.03 -5.27 -10.37
CA ILE A 70 -8.05 -4.58 -9.08
C ILE A 70 -9.12 -5.19 -8.17
N CYS A 71 -10.32 -5.46 -8.70
CA CYS A 71 -11.39 -6.11 -7.95
C CYS A 71 -10.98 -7.48 -7.44
N LYS A 72 -10.31 -8.31 -8.25
CA LYS A 72 -9.82 -9.61 -7.79
C LYS A 72 -8.85 -9.46 -6.63
N ILE A 73 -7.88 -8.55 -6.73
CA ILE A 73 -6.93 -8.31 -5.62
C ILE A 73 -7.64 -7.79 -4.38
N PHE A 74 -8.61 -6.87 -4.53
CA PHE A 74 -9.37 -6.34 -3.40
C PHE A 74 -10.22 -7.43 -2.72
N VAL A 75 -10.87 -8.28 -3.52
CA VAL A 75 -11.64 -9.43 -3.05
C VAL A 75 -10.71 -10.42 -2.34
N TYR A 76 -9.52 -10.71 -2.88
CA TYR A 76 -8.53 -11.55 -2.18
C TYR A 76 -8.03 -10.92 -0.88
N PHE A 77 -7.80 -9.61 -0.86
CA PHE A 77 -7.42 -8.89 0.34
C PHE A 77 -8.48 -9.00 1.45
N LEU A 78 -9.77 -8.98 1.07
CA LEU A 78 -10.88 -9.12 2.01
C LEU A 78 -11.21 -10.57 2.39
N LEU A 79 -11.06 -11.53 1.46
CA LEU A 79 -11.35 -12.95 1.70
C LEU A 79 -10.18 -13.71 2.33
N SER A 80 -8.93 -13.26 2.17
CA SER A 80 -7.74 -13.93 2.68
C SER A 80 -7.00 -13.10 3.73
N LEU A 81 -7.44 -13.24 4.99
CA LEU A 81 -6.51 -13.42 6.13
C LEU A 81 -5.90 -14.84 6.13
N ALA A 82 -6.32 -15.71 5.20
CA ALA A 82 -5.89 -17.09 5.08
C ALA A 82 -4.93 -17.29 3.89
N HIS A 83 -3.65 -17.47 4.24
CA HIS A 83 -2.61 -18.21 3.51
C HIS A 83 -1.79 -17.52 2.40
N PRO A 84 -0.50 -17.92 2.24
CA PRO A 84 0.64 -17.09 2.57
C PRO A 84 1.65 -16.95 1.43
N LYS A 85 2.62 -16.05 1.62
CA LYS A 85 3.93 -15.92 0.94
C LYS A 85 4.26 -17.05 -0.06
N SER A 86 4.16 -16.79 -1.36
CA SER A 86 4.91 -17.60 -2.33
C SER A 86 5.32 -16.88 -3.62
N GLU A 87 5.31 -15.54 -3.68
CA GLU A 87 6.04 -14.76 -4.70
C GLU A 87 6.12 -13.26 -4.37
N CYS A 88 6.15 -12.92 -3.08
CA CYS A 88 6.38 -11.54 -2.67
C CYS A 88 7.87 -11.19 -2.86
N ASN A 89 8.28 -10.95 -4.11
CA ASN A 89 9.62 -10.44 -4.47
C ASN A 89 9.93 -9.04 -3.90
N ILE A 90 9.03 -8.49 -3.09
CA ILE A 90 9.11 -7.17 -2.48
C ILE A 90 9.44 -7.25 -0.98
N CYS A 91 8.99 -8.27 -0.24
CA CYS A 91 9.35 -8.35 1.18
C CYS A 91 10.78 -8.83 1.45
N ASP A 92 11.43 -9.51 0.50
CA ASP A 92 12.78 -10.05 0.71
C ASP A 92 13.92 -9.09 0.30
N LYS A 93 13.66 -8.07 -0.54
CA LYS A 93 14.73 -7.22 -1.08
C LYS A 93 15.07 -5.99 -0.23
N ASP A 94 14.16 -5.57 0.65
CA ASP A 94 14.35 -4.35 1.44
C ASP A 94 14.93 -4.62 2.84
N ALA A 95 15.13 -5.89 3.23
CA ALA A 95 15.68 -6.27 4.54
C ALA A 95 17.19 -6.60 4.54
N ASN A 96 17.83 -6.81 3.38
CA ASN A 96 19.22 -7.33 3.31
C ASN A 96 20.24 -6.40 2.63
N ASN A 97 19.99 -5.10 2.54
CA ASN A 97 21.01 -4.15 2.04
C ASN A 97 21.25 -2.93 2.93
N SER A 98 21.03 -3.04 4.24
CA SER A 98 21.40 -2.01 5.22
C SER A 98 22.48 -2.45 6.21
N LEU A 99 23.25 -3.51 5.92
CA LEU A 99 24.37 -3.95 6.78
C LEU A 99 25.72 -4.13 6.06
N HIS A 100 25.91 -3.51 4.90
CA HIS A 100 27.25 -3.38 4.33
C HIS A 100 27.43 -2.04 3.60
N LYS A 101 27.50 -0.96 4.38
CA LYS A 101 28.39 0.19 4.16
C LYS A 101 28.36 1.12 5.36
#